data_AF-A0A7V0R4X4-F1
#
_entry.id   AF-A0A7V0R4X4-F1
#
_cell.length_a   1.000
_cell.length_b   1.000
_cell.length_c   1.000
_cell.angle_alpha   90.00
_cell.angle_beta   90.00
_cell.angle_gamma   90.00
#
_symmetry.space_group_name_H-M   'P 1'
#
loop_
_entity.id
_entity.type
_entity.pdbx_description
1 polymer ?
#
loop_
_entity_poly.entity_id
_entity_poly.type
_entity_poly.pdbx_seq_one_letter_code
_entity_poly.pdbx_strand_id
1 'polypeptide(L)' 'MNFKLIIISLFIISFTIVASADAYIDPNTGGIFFQTVLPLVYAMLGAIVVFWKRIVAFFKGLFGNKKDQNNS' A
#
# COMPACT_ATOMS: atom_id res chain seq x y z
N MET A 1 43.65 31.64 4.73
CA MET A 1 43.42 30.19 4.49
C MET A 1 42.58 30.07 3.22
N ASN A 2 43.07 29.39 2.18
CA ASN A 2 42.41 29.39 0.88
C ASN A 2 41.10 28.58 0.97
N PHE A 3 39.96 29.20 0.64
CA PHE A 3 38.63 28.58 0.73
C PHE A 3 38.54 27.23 -0.01
N LYS A 4 39.24 27.11 -1.15
CA LYS A 4 39.38 25.86 -1.90
C LYS A 4 40.02 24.74 -1.06
N LEU A 5 41.06 25.05 -0.30
CA LEU A 5 41.73 24.08 0.57
C LEU A 5 40.82 23.64 1.73
N ILE A 6 39.97 24.54 2.22
CA ILE A 6 38.98 24.21 3.26
C ILE A 6 37.96 23.21 2.71
N ILE A 7 37.41 23.46 1.51
CA ILE A 7 36.45 22.55 0.86
C ILE A 7 37.08 21.18 0.60
N ILE A 8 38.30 21.16 0.06
CA ILE A 8 39.02 19.91 -0.23
C ILE A 8 39.27 19.13 1.08
N SER A 9 39.65 19.81 2.16
CA SER A 9 39.85 19.19 3.46
C SER A 9 38.55 18.59 4.02
N LEU A 10 37.44 19.35 3.97
CA LEU A 10 36.12 18.87 4.41
C LEU A 10 35.65 17.65 3.61
N PHE A 11 35.90 17.65 2.30
CA PHE A 11 35.59 16.51 1.42
C PHE A 11 36.38 15.27 1.84
N ILE A 12 37.70 15.39 2.04
CA ILE A 12 38.56 14.27 2.45
C ILE A 12 38.12 13.71 3.82
N ILE A 13 37.82 14.57 4.79
CA ILE A 13 37.36 14.16 6.12
C ILE A 13 36.04 13.38 6.06
N SER A 14 35.12 13.80 5.18
CA SER A 14 33.81 13.15 5.03
C SER A 14 33.92 11.72 4.48
N PHE A 15 34.94 11.44 3.67
CA PHE A 15 35.15 10.11 3.08
C PHE A 15 36.01 9.18 3.94
N THR A 16 36.81 9.70 4.87
CA THR A 16 37.64 8.87 5.78
C THR A 16 36.89 8.47 7.04
N ILE A 17 35.88 9.25 7.45
CA ILE A 17 35.00 8.91 8.57
C ILE A 17 33.77 8.17 8.03
N VAL A 18 33.96 6.92 7.64
CA VAL A 18 32.84 6.01 7.34
C VAL A 18 32.39 5.38 8.65
N ALA A 19 31.24 5.82 9.17
CA ALA A 19 30.58 5.13 10.26
C ALA A 19 30.18 3.71 9.79
N SER A 20 30.24 2.73 10.70
CA SER A 20 29.70 1.40 10.41
C SER A 20 28.22 1.54 10.09
N ALA A 21 27.86 1.35 8.83
CA ALA A 21 26.47 1.29 8.42
C ALA A 21 25.94 -0.06 8.87
N ASP A 22 25.33 -0.10 10.05
CA ASP A 22 24.47 -1.23 10.43
C ASP A 22 23.49 -1.43 9.30
N ALA A 23 23.46 -2.64 8.73
CA ALA A 23 22.70 -2.98 7.54
C ALA A 23 21.30 -2.36 7.62
N TYR A 24 21.14 -1.24 6.92
CA TYR A 24 19.90 -0.50 6.88
C TYR A 24 18.92 -1.45 6.22
N ILE A 25 18.05 -2.06 7.03
CA ILE A 25 16.83 -2.67 6.53
C ILE A 25 16.23 -1.57 5.66
N ASP A 26 16.29 -1.76 4.34
CA ASP A 26 15.83 -0.77 3.39
C ASP A 26 14.45 -0.31 3.88
N PRO A 27 14.25 0.98 4.20
CA PRO A 27 13.09 1.50 4.91
C PRO A 27 11.81 1.15 4.16
N ASN A 28 11.96 0.89 2.86
CA ASN A 28 10.89 0.46 1.99
C ASN A 28 10.56 -1.05 2.12
N THR A 29 11.45 -1.91 2.61
CA THR A 29 11.18 -3.35 2.77
C THR A 29 10.07 -3.61 3.79
N GLY A 30 10.06 -2.85 4.91
CA GLY A 30 8.93 -2.88 5.84
C GLY A 30 7.67 -2.20 5.27
N GLY A 31 7.86 -1.22 4.39
CA GLY A 31 6.79 -0.46 3.74
C GLY A 31 6.07 -1.20 2.61
N ILE A 32 6.71 -2.17 1.95
CA ILE A 32 6.13 -2.92 0.82
C ILE A 32 4.84 -3.64 1.23
N PHE A 33 4.78 -4.21 2.45
CA PHE A 33 3.56 -4.84 2.95
C PHE A 33 2.39 -3.83 2.98
N PHE A 34 2.62 -2.64 3.52
CA PHE A 34 1.61 -1.59 3.57
C PHE A 34 1.28 -1.02 2.19
N GLN A 35 2.27 -0.86 1.31
CA GLN A 35 2.08 -0.35 -0.05
C GLN A 35 1.34 -1.33 -0.97
N THR A 36 1.33 -2.63 -0.66
CA THR A 36 0.67 -3.65 -1.47
C THR A 36 -0.66 -4.11 -0.88
N VAL A 37 -0.70 -4.37 0.43
CA VAL A 37 -1.89 -4.93 1.10
C VAL A 37 -2.95 -3.86 1.36
N LEU A 38 -2.56 -2.64 1.80
CA LEU A 38 -3.56 -1.61 2.09
C LEU A 38 -4.35 -1.20 0.83
N PRO A 39 -3.73 -0.89 -0.33
CA PRO A 39 -4.50 -0.50 -1.51
C PRO A 39 -5.45 -1.59 -1.98
N LEU A 40 -5.04 -2.86 -1.89
CA LEU A 40 -5.89 -4.00 -2.22
C LEU A 40 -7.11 -4.07 -1.31
N VAL A 41 -6.91 -3.98 0.02
CA VAL A 41 -8.01 -3.99 0.99
C VAL A 41 -8.96 -2.80 0.77
N TYR A 42 -8.41 -1.60 0.57
CA TYR A 42 -9.20 -0.40 0.31
C TYR A 42 -10.00 -0.51 -0.99
N ALA A 43 -9.40 -1.03 -2.07
CA ALA A 43 -10.08 -1.25 -3.34
C ALA A 43 -11.22 -2.27 -3.20
N MET A 44 -11.00 -3.37 -2.47
CA MET A 44 -12.04 -4.37 -2.21
C MET A 44 -13.20 -3.78 -1.40
N LEU A 45 -12.90 -3.08 -0.30
CA LEU A 45 -13.93 -2.43 0.52
C LEU A 45 -14.69 -1.37 -0.28
N GLY A 46 -13.98 -0.54 -1.05
CA GLY A 46 -14.59 0.44 -1.95
C GLY A 46 -15.51 -0.20 -2.97
N ALA A 47 -15.09 -1.29 -3.61
CA ALA A 47 -15.93 -2.05 -4.54
C ALA A 47 -17.18 -2.60 -3.86
N ILE A 48 -17.06 -3.17 -2.65
CA ILE A 48 -18.21 -3.67 -1.88
C ILE A 48 -19.20 -2.53 -1.59
N VAL A 49 -18.72 -1.37 -1.16
CA VAL A 49 -19.58 -0.20 -0.87
C VAL A 49 -20.28 0.29 -2.13
N VAL A 50 -19.54 0.48 -3.23
CA VAL A 50 -20.08 0.97 -4.51
C VAL A 50 -21.11 0.01 -5.09
N PHE A 51 -20.86 -1.30 -5.01
CA PHE A 51 -21.71 -2.31 -5.61
C PHE A 51 -22.69 -2.98 -4.63
N TRP A 52 -22.83 -2.47 -3.39
CA TRP A 52 -23.63 -3.09 -2.33
C TRP A 52 -25.06 -3.46 -2.80
N LYS A 53 -25.75 -2.55 -3.48
CA LYS A 53 -27.11 -2.81 -4.01
C LYS A 53 -27.15 -3.97 -5.00
N ARG A 54 -26.14 -4.09 -5.87
CA ARG A 54 -26.04 -5.19 -6.86
C ARG A 54 -25.70 -6.51 -6.18
N ILE A 55 -24.80 -6.49 -5.20
CA ILE A 55 -24.47 -7.65 -4.36
C ILE A 55 -25.74 -8.16 -3.67
N VAL A 56 -26.47 -7.28 -2.97
CA VAL A 56 -27.72 -7.64 -2.29
C VAL A 56 -28.76 -8.18 -3.28
N ALA A 57 -28.92 -7.56 -4.44
CA ALA A 57 -29.86 -8.03 -5.47
C ALA A 57 -29.47 -9.41 -6.02
N PHE A 58 -28.18 -9.66 -6.25
CA PHE A 58 -27.65 -10.95 -6.68
C PHE A 58 -27.97 -12.05 -5.66
N PHE A 59 -27.69 -11.81 -4.38
CA PHE A 59 -28.02 -12.75 -3.31
C PHE A 59 -29.54 -12.95 -3.15
N LYS A 60 -30.34 -11.89 -3.26
CA LYS A 60 -31.81 -12.02 -3.26
C LYS A 60 -32.34 -12.85 -4.42
N GLY A 61 -31.73 -12.77 -5.60
CA GLY A 61 -32.09 -13.59 -6.76
C GLY A 61 -31.69 -15.06 -6.58
N LEU A 62 -30.56 -15.33 -5.94
CA LEU A 62 -30.07 -16.67 -5.63
C LEU A 62 -30.92 -17.40 -4.58
N PHE A 63 -31.45 -16.66 -3.59
CA PHE A 63 -32.24 -17.21 -2.49
C PHE A 63 -33.75 -16.88 -2.58
N GLY A 64 -34.17 -16.27 -3.69
CA GLY A 64 -35.57 -15.89 -3.93
C GLY A 64 -36.42 -17.10 -4.29
N ASN A 65 -37.21 -17.59 -3.33
CA ASN A 65 -38.22 -18.62 -3.58
C ASN A 65 -39.18 -18.17 -4.70
N LYS A 66 -39.33 -18.99 -5.75
CA LYS A 66 -40.48 -18.92 -6.67
C LYS A 66 -41.74 -19.21 -5.84
N LYS A 67 -42.37 -18.18 -5.29
CA LYS A 67 -43.77 -18.31 -4.85
C LYS A 67 -44.67 -18.23 -6.07
N ASP A 68 -45.10 -19.41 -6.49
CA ASP A 68 -46.44 -19.74 -6.98
C ASP A 68 -47.08 -18.78 -7.99
N GLN A 69 -46.88 -19.11 -9.27
CA GLN A 69 -47.78 -18.70 -10.36
C GLN A 69 -48.91 -19.73 -10.53
N ASN A 70 -49.69 -20.00 -9.50
CA ASN A 70 -50.91 -20.77 -9.66
C ASN A 70 -52.04 -20.09 -8.91
N ASN A 71 -52.84 -19.33 -9.67
CA ASN A 71 -54.25 -18.99 -9.42
C ASN A 71 -54.74 -18.23 -10.67
N SER A 72 -55.09 -19.00 -11.71
CA SER A 72 -56.03 -18.59 -12.76
C SER A 72 -57.45 -18.86 -12.29
#